data_AF-U5QCJ5-F1
#
_entry.id   AF-U5QCJ5-F1
#
_cell.length_a   1.000
_cell.length_b   1.000
_cell.length_c   1.000
_cell.angle_alpha   90.00
_cell.angle_beta   90.00
_cell.angle_gamma   90.00
#
_symmetry.space_group_name_H-M   'P 1'
#
loop_
_entity.id
_entity.type
_entity.pdbx_description
1 polymer ?
#
loop_
_entity_poly.entity_id
_entity_poly.type
_entity_poly.pdbx_seq_one_letter_code
_entity_poly.pdbx_strand_id
1 'polypeptide(L)' 'MSNVAELRKGANLTQRQLADLVGVTEATIANWETGRSGLEWFVRLDRLCKALRCAPVDLYRIEESQAAEDQGGQG' A
#
# COMPACT_ATOMS: atom_id res chain seq x y z
N MET A 1 2.18 6.93 -18.82
CA MET A 1 3.59 6.68 -18.42
C MET A 1 3.64 6.64 -16.91
N SER A 2 4.45 5.76 -16.33
CA SER A 2 4.55 5.57 -14.88
C SER A 2 5.91 6.05 -14.38
N ASN A 3 5.92 6.80 -13.27
CA ASN A 3 7.16 7.28 -12.65
C ASN A 3 7.65 6.35 -11.53
N VAL A 4 7.01 5.20 -11.32
CA VAL A 4 7.33 4.27 -10.23
C VAL A 4 8.78 3.80 -10.30
N ALA A 5 9.31 3.54 -11.50
CA ALA A 5 10.69 3.10 -11.68
C ALA A 5 11.71 4.17 -11.27
N GLU A 6 11.44 5.43 -11.61
CA GLU A 6 12.31 6.57 -11.28
C GLU A 6 12.32 6.82 -9.77
N LEU A 7 11.14 6.82 -9.15
CA LEU A 7 10.99 7.01 -7.70
C LEU A 7 11.67 5.88 -6.91
N ARG A 8 11.47 4.62 -7.32
CA ARG A 8 12.11 3.47 -6.68
C ARG A 8 13.64 3.54 -6.76
N LYS A 9 14.18 3.89 -7.94
CA LYS A 9 15.62 4.05 -8.14
C LYS A 9 16.17 5.22 -7.32
N GLY A 10 15.44 6.33 -7.22
CA GLY A 10 15.79 7.46 -6.36
C GLY A 10 15.83 7.10 -4.87
N ALA A 11 15.02 6.12 -4.44
CA ALA A 11 15.06 5.54 -3.10
C ALA A 11 16.11 4.42 -2.93
N ASN A 12 16.91 4.11 -3.94
CA ASN A 12 17.92 3.04 -3.96
C ASN A 12 17.35 1.64 -3.65
N LEU A 13 16.13 1.35 -4.12
CA LEU A 13 15.45 0.07 -3.93
C LEU A 13 15.46 -0.79 -5.20
N THR A 14 15.57 -2.11 -5.05
CA THR A 14 15.24 -3.08 -6.12
C THR A 14 13.72 -3.26 -6.23
N GLN A 15 13.22 -3.80 -7.36
CA GLN A 15 11.80 -4.10 -7.51
C GLN A 15 11.32 -5.05 -6.41
N ARG A 16 12.12 -6.07 -6.07
CA ARG A 16 11.85 -7.01 -4.98
C ARG A 16 11.74 -6.32 -3.61
N GLN A 17 12.70 -5.44 -3.28
CA GLN A 17 12.67 -4.71 -2.01
C GLN A 17 11.43 -3.81 -1.88
N LEU A 18 11.07 -3.09 -2.95
CA LEU A 18 9.85 -2.29 -2.94
C LEU A 18 8.60 -3.18 -2.77
N ALA A 19 8.57 -4.31 -3.47
CA ALA A 19 7.47 -5.26 -3.37
C ALA A 19 7.28 -5.78 -1.94
N ASP A 20 8.37 -6.14 -1.27
CA ASP A 20 8.36 -6.59 0.13
C ASP A 20 7.86 -5.49 1.09
N LEU A 21 8.28 -4.23 0.90
CA LEU A 21 7.87 -3.11 1.74
C LEU A 21 6.37 -2.80 1.65
N VAL A 22 5.78 -2.96 0.46
CA VAL A 22 4.36 -2.61 0.23
C VAL A 22 3.43 -3.83 0.26
N GLY A 23 3.96 -5.03 0.49
CA GLY A 23 3.18 -6.26 0.59
C GLY A 23 2.60 -6.77 -0.73
N VAL A 24 3.34 -6.62 -1.84
CA VAL A 24 2.95 -7.13 -3.17
C VAL A 24 4.05 -7.99 -3.79
N THR A 25 3.82 -8.51 -5.00
CA THR A 25 4.86 -9.27 -5.72
C THR A 25 5.77 -8.37 -6.54
N GLU A 26 6.99 -8.83 -6.84
CA GLU A 26 7.90 -8.13 -7.75
C GLU A 26 7.28 -7.91 -9.14
N ALA A 27 6.53 -8.89 -9.65
CA ALA A 27 5.80 -8.78 -10.91
C ALA A 27 4.74 -7.67 -10.87
N THR A 28 4.09 -7.43 -9.72
CA THR A 28 3.18 -6.31 -9.52
C THR A 28 3.90 -4.98 -9.67
N ILE A 29 5.10 -4.82 -9.08
CA ILE A 29 5.93 -3.63 -9.25
C ILE A 29 6.33 -3.44 -10.71
N ALA A 30 6.80 -4.49 -11.39
CA ALA A 30 7.17 -4.41 -12.81
C ALA A 30 5.98 -4.00 -13.71
N ASN A 31 4.77 -4.48 -13.40
CA ASN A 31 3.56 -4.06 -14.09
C ASN A 31 3.22 -2.58 -13.85
N TRP A 32 3.41 -2.09 -12.63
CA TRP A 32 3.25 -0.66 -12.32
C TRP A 32 4.27 0.19 -13.06
N GLU A 33 5.53 -0.24 -13.14
CA GLU A 33 6.60 0.48 -13.84
C GLU A 33 6.38 0.52 -15.36
N THR A 34 5.85 -0.55 -15.94
CA THR A 34 5.58 -0.63 -17.38
C THR A 34 4.21 -0.06 -17.77
N GLY A 35 3.40 0.39 -16.79
CA GLY A 35 2.09 0.97 -17.02
C GLY A 35 1.03 -0.02 -17.51
N ARG A 36 1.24 -1.33 -17.34
CA ARG A 36 0.33 -2.37 -17.83
C ARG A 36 -0.89 -2.60 -16.94
N SER A 37 -0.74 -2.43 -15.62
CA SER A 37 -1.84 -2.62 -14.66
C SER A 37 -1.60 -1.83 -13.37
N GLY A 38 -2.64 -1.60 -12.58
CA GLY A 38 -2.56 -0.95 -11.26
C GLY A 38 -2.51 0.58 -11.25
N LEU A 39 -1.97 1.24 -12.28
CA LEU A 39 -1.87 2.71 -12.28
C LEU A 39 -3.24 3.41 -12.27
N GLU A 40 -4.22 2.83 -12.97
CA GLU A 40 -5.60 3.31 -12.98
C GLU A 40 -6.24 3.35 -11.58
N TRP A 41 -5.84 2.43 -10.69
CA TRP A 41 -6.31 2.43 -9.32
C TRP A 41 -5.77 3.64 -8.55
N PHE A 42 -4.48 3.96 -8.69
CA PHE A 42 -3.89 5.15 -8.05
C PHE A 42 -4.54 6.46 -8.53
N VAL A 43 -4.88 6.55 -9.83
CA VAL A 43 -5.60 7.72 -10.38
C VAL A 43 -7.01 7.83 -9.80
N ARG A 44 -7.73 6.70 -9.66
CA ARG A 44 -9.07 6.69 -9.03
C ARG A 44 -8.99 7.03 -7.54
N LEU A 45 -7.99 6.52 -6.83
CA LEU A 45 -7.74 6.82 -5.42
C LEU A 45 -7.47 8.31 -5.20
N ASP A 46 -6.64 8.93 -6.03
CA ASP A 46 -6.40 10.38 -6.00
C ASP A 46 -7.70 11.18 -6.22
N ARG A 47 -8.51 10.80 -7.21
CA ARG A 47 -9.81 11.44 -7.45
C ARG A 47 -10.77 11.27 -6.27
N LEU A 48 -10.80 10.09 -5.67
CA LEU A 48 -11.62 9.81 -4.49
C LEU A 48 -11.20 10.67 -3.30
N CYS A 49 -9.90 10.74 -3.01
CA CYS A 49 -9.34 11.57 -1.93
C CYS A 49 -9.66 13.05 -2.14
N LYS A 50 -9.52 13.56 -3.38
CA LYS A 50 -9.89 14.93 -3.74
C LYS A 50 -11.38 15.22 -3.55
N ALA A 51 -12.24 14.30 -3.97
CA ALA A 51 -13.69 14.44 -3.84
C ALA A 51 -14.14 14.48 -2.36
N LEU A 52 -13.49 13.68 -1.51
CA LEU A 52 -13.79 13.61 -0.08
C LEU A 52 -13.03 14.63 0.77
N ARG A 53 -12.05 15.34 0.18
CA ARG A 53 -11.12 16.24 0.87
C ARG A 53 -10.40 15.54 2.04
N CYS A 54 -9.92 14.33 1.80
CA CYS A 54 -9.21 13.51 2.79
C CYS A 54 -7.91 12.94 2.19
N ALA A 55 -7.07 12.37 3.04
CA ALA A 55 -5.91 11.59 2.63
C ALA A 55 -6.27 10.10 2.49
N PRO A 56 -5.47 9.28 1.77
CA PRO A 56 -5.73 7.84 1.63
C PRO A 56 -5.84 7.08 2.96
N VAL A 57 -5.15 7.52 4.01
CA VAL A 57 -5.21 6.93 5.35
C VAL A 57 -6.58 7.09 6.00
N ASP A 58 -7.34 8.12 5.63
CA ASP A 58 -8.67 8.37 6.18
C ASP A 58 -9.75 7.43 5.60
N LEU A 59 -9.41 6.65 4.57
CA LEU A 59 -10.36 5.77 3.87
C LEU A 59 -10.60 4.42 4.56
N TYR A 60 -9.78 4.07 5.56
CA TYR A 60 -9.89 2.81 6.28
C TYR A 60 -9.69 3.02 7.78
N ARG A 61 -10.25 2.12 8.58
CA ARG A 61 -9.97 2.00 10.02
C ARG A 61 -9.45 0.60 10.26
N ILE A 62 -8.30 0.51 10.91
CA ILE A 62 -7.79 -0.77 11.40
C ILE A 62 -8.49 -1.00 12.73
N GLU A 63 -9.39 -1.96 12.80
CA GLU A 63 -9.90 -2.45 14.08
C GLU A 63 -8.87 -3.44 14.63
N GLU A 64 -8.11 -3.02 15.65
CA GLU A 64 -7.28 -3.95 16.41
C GLU A 64 -8.21 -4.90 17.16
N SER A 65 -8.23 -6.17 16.74
CA SER A 65 -8.90 -7.22 17.49
C SER A 65 -8.18 -7.38 18.82
N GLN A 66 -8.86 -7.02 19.93
CA GLN A 66 -8.38 -7.28 21.28
C GLN A 66 -8.26 -8.79 21.48
N ALA A 67 -7.04 -9.32 21.32
CA ALA A 67 -6.71 -10.68 21.68
C ALA A 67 -6.65 -10.79 23.20
N ALA A 68 -7.74 -11.32 23.77
CA ALA A 68 -7.86 -12.04 25.03
C ALA A 68 -6.75 -11.80 26.08
N GLU A 69 -7.06 -10.98 27.08
CA GLU A 69 -6.47 -11.14 28.42
C GLU A 69 -7.00 -12.46 29.01
N ASP A 70 -6.23 -13.53 28.83
CA ASP A 70 -6.33 -14.76 29.62
C ASP A 70 -5.98 -14.44 31.07
N GLN A 71 -6.98 -14.04 31.86
CA GLN A 71 -6.85 -13.98 33.32
C GLN A 71 -7.02 -15.38 33.89
N GLY A 72 -5.91 -16.12 33.94
CA GLY A 72 -5.73 -17.22 34.87
C GLY A 72 -5.83 -16.72 36.31
N GLY A 73 -7.01 -16.86 36.91
CA GLY A 73 -7.27 -16.63 38.33
C GLY A 73 -7.57 -17.95 39.03
N GLN A 74 -6.55 -18.50 39.70
CA GLN A 74 -6.68 -19.60 40.66
C GLN A 74 -7.53 -19.17 41.86
N GLY A 75 -8.41 -20.05 42.32
CA GLY A 75 -9.16 -19.94 43.57
C GLY A 75 -9.91 -21.23 43.85
#